data_AF-A0A4P5QLA3-F1
#
_entry.id   AF-A0A4P5QLA3-F1
#
_cell.length_a   1.000
_cell.length_b   1.000
_cell.length_c   1.000
_cell.angle_alpha   90.00
_cell.angle_beta   90.00
_cell.angle_gamma   90.00
#
_symmetry.space_group_name_H-M   'P 1'
#
loop_
_entity.id
_entity.type
_entity.pdbx_description
1 polymer ?
#
loop_
_entity_poly.entity_id
_entity_poly.type
_entity_poly.pdbx_seq_one_letter_code
_entity_poly.pdbx_strand_id
1 'polypeptide(L)'
;MSESGESMVNLRALMAPRPFLVSGGSEDVPWHWRALNHTRALYDLPGAPNRVAMTHRDGHSPTPQAMDQMCGFLEHFLKHG
;
A
#
# COMPACT_ATOMS: atom_id res chain seq x y z
N MET A 1 7.81 10.66 18.17
CA MET A 1 8.79 10.57 17.09
C MET A 1 10.07 10.02 17.70
N SER A 2 10.40 8.74 17.51
CA SER A 2 11.64 8.17 18.05
C SER A 2 12.78 8.46 17.09
N GLU A 3 13.91 8.95 17.62
CA GLU A 3 15.10 9.33 16.84
C GLU A 3 15.90 8.14 16.29
N SER A 4 15.49 6.91 16.57
CA SER A 4 15.99 5.67 15.94
C SER A 4 14.96 5.01 15.01
N GLY A 5 13.93 5.74 14.59
CA GLY A 5 12.75 5.20 13.92
C GLY A 5 12.96 4.87 12.45
N GLU A 6 13.09 3.58 12.13
CA GLU A 6 12.92 3.10 10.75
C GLU A 6 11.56 3.57 10.22
N SER A 7 11.59 4.41 9.18
CA SER A 7 10.38 4.95 8.56
C SER A 7 9.51 3.82 8.03
N MET A 8 8.19 3.95 8.14
CA MET A 8 7.24 3.03 7.50
C MET A 8 7.49 2.92 5.97
N VAL A 9 8.09 3.94 5.35
CA VAL A 9 8.56 3.89 3.96
C VAL A 9 9.61 2.81 3.74
N ASN A 10 10.58 2.69 4.66
CA ASN A 10 11.66 1.71 4.58
C ASN A 10 11.11 0.29 4.74
N LEU A 11 10.16 0.08 5.65
CA LEU A 11 9.49 -1.20 5.80
C LEU A 11 8.74 -1.60 4.51
N ARG A 12 8.01 -0.66 3.89
CA ARG A 12 7.30 -0.90 2.62
C ARG A 12 8.25 -1.19 1.46
N ALA A 13 9.47 -0.65 1.47
CA ALA A 13 10.48 -0.96 0.47
C ALA A 13 10.85 -2.46 0.45
N LEU A 14 10.84 -3.13 1.61
CA LEU A 14 11.10 -4.57 1.72
C LEU A 14 9.97 -5.46 1.16
N MET A 15 8.84 -4.86 0.79
CA MET A 15 7.76 -5.58 0.13
C MET A 15 8.02 -5.78 -1.35
N ALA A 16 8.80 -4.91 -2.02
CA ALA A 16 9.04 -5.05 -3.45
C ALA A 16 9.77 -6.38 -3.78
N PRO A 17 9.39 -7.11 -4.85
CA PRO A 17 8.26 -6.88 -5.77
C PRO A 17 6.96 -7.60 -5.38
N ARG A 18 6.83 -8.11 -4.14
CA ARG A 18 5.64 -8.85 -3.69
C ARG A 18 4.40 -7.96 -3.73
N PRO A 19 3.21 -8.50 -4.05
CA PRO A 19 1.97 -7.75 -4.00
C PRO A 19 1.74 -7.07 -2.65
N PHE A 20 1.50 -5.76 -2.66
CA PHE A 20 1.27 -4.94 -1.48
C PHE A 20 0.18 -3.89 -1.71
N LEU A 21 -0.84 -3.87 -0.83
CA LEU A 21 -1.94 -2.91 -0.87
C LEU A 21 -1.99 -2.15 0.46
N VAL A 22 -2.07 -0.82 0.38
CA VAL A 22 -2.39 0.04 1.53
C VAL A 22 -3.86 0.44 1.45
N SER A 23 -4.66 0.02 2.44
CA SER A 23 -6.07 0.40 2.56
C SER A 23 -6.21 1.56 3.55
N GLY A 24 -6.05 2.79 3.05
CA GLY A 24 -6.00 4.00 3.87
C GLY A 24 -7.35 4.45 4.42
N GLY A 25 -7.35 5.01 5.63
CA GLY A 25 -8.52 5.59 6.30
C GLY A 25 -8.38 7.10 6.52
N SER A 26 -9.23 7.66 7.39
CA SER A 26 -9.33 9.10 7.67
C SER A 26 -8.02 9.80 8.08
N GLU A 27 -7.07 9.05 8.65
CA GLU A 27 -5.77 9.57 9.11
C GLU A 27 -4.70 9.56 8.01
N ASP A 28 -4.95 8.81 6.93
CA ASP A 28 -4.10 8.77 5.75
C ASP A 28 -4.39 9.96 4.84
N VAL A 29 -4.14 11.17 5.33
CA VAL A 29 -4.28 12.41 4.55
C VAL A 29 -3.26 12.46 3.40
N PRO A 30 -3.51 13.23 2.32
CA PRO A 30 -2.67 13.23 1.11
C PRO A 30 -1.17 13.48 1.33
N TRP A 31 -0.80 14.21 2.38
CA TRP A 31 0.60 14.43 2.74
C TRP A 31 1.32 13.12 3.11
N HIS A 32 0.64 12.20 3.82
CA HIS A 32 1.18 10.88 4.18
C HIS A 32 1.42 9.98 2.95
N TRP A 33 0.82 10.31 1.80
CA TRP A 33 0.95 9.53 0.57
C TRP A 33 2.25 9.80 -0.18
N ARG A 34 2.92 10.93 0.07
CA ARG A 34 4.23 11.24 -0.56
C ARG A 34 5.26 10.16 -0.24
N ALA A 35 5.25 9.70 1.01
CA ALA A 35 6.04 8.57 1.48
C ALA A 35 5.74 7.26 0.71
N LEU A 36 4.48 7.03 0.30
CA LEU A 36 4.06 5.85 -0.47
C LEU A 36 4.47 5.93 -1.94
N ASN A 37 4.53 7.12 -2.53
CA ASN A 37 4.99 7.30 -3.91
C ASN A 37 6.42 6.80 -4.12
N HIS A 38 7.28 6.89 -3.09
CA HIS A 38 8.63 6.31 -3.14
C HIS A 38 8.62 4.79 -3.23
N THR A 39 7.64 4.12 -2.61
CA THR A 39 7.48 2.67 -2.73
C THR A 39 7.14 2.28 -4.17
N ARG A 40 6.30 3.05 -4.87
CA ARG A 40 5.97 2.78 -6.28
C ARG A 40 7.20 2.77 -7.19
N ALA A 41 8.12 3.73 -7.00
CA ALA A 41 9.36 3.77 -7.77
C ALA A 41 10.21 2.49 -7.62
N LEU A 42 10.16 1.82 -6.47
CA LEU A 42 10.86 0.55 -6.26
C LEU A 42 10.23 -0.63 -7.02
N TYR A 43 8.92 -0.59 -7.27
CA TYR A 43 8.21 -1.59 -8.06
C TYR A 43 8.40 -1.38 -9.57
N ASP A 44 8.71 -0.16 -10.00
CA ASP A 44 9.06 0.15 -11.39
C ASP A 44 10.41 -0.48 -11.79
N LEU A 45 11.39 -0.55 -10.87
CA LEU A 45 12.72 -1.12 -11.13
C LEU A 45 12.70 -2.58 -11.63
N PRO A 46 11.97 -3.53 -11.01
CA PRO A 46 11.80 -4.88 -11.52
C PRO A 46 10.71 -5.00 -12.61
N GLY A 47 10.10 -3.91 -13.04
CA GLY A 47 9.02 -3.94 -14.05
C GLY A 47 7.69 -4.48 -13.52
N ALA A 48 7.40 -4.29 -12.23
CA ALA A 48 6.20 -4.80 -11.55
C ALA A 48 5.26 -3.70 -11.00
N PRO A 49 4.95 -2.62 -11.74
CA PRO A 49 4.22 -1.46 -11.23
C PRO A 49 2.82 -1.78 -10.70
N ASN A 50 2.19 -2.84 -11.21
CA ASN A 50 0.82 -3.24 -10.87
C ASN A 50 0.73 -4.07 -9.58
N ARG A 51 1.85 -4.35 -8.91
CA ARG A 51 1.89 -5.13 -7.66
C ARG A 51 1.86 -4.24 -6.41
N VAL A 52 1.77 -2.93 -6.55
CA VAL A 52 1.60 -1.99 -5.44
C VAL A 52 0.40 -1.09 -5.68
N ALA A 53 -0.47 -0.97 -4.68
CA ALA A 53 -1.70 -0.19 -4.78
C ALA A 53 -2.02 0.54 -3.48
N MET A 54 -2.83 1.60 -3.59
CA MET A 54 -3.40 2.32 -2.45
C MET A 54 -4.87 2.64 -2.73
N THR A 55 -5.72 2.42 -1.74
CA THR A 55 -7.10 2.90 -1.70
C THR A 55 -7.30 3.83 -0.50
N HIS A 56 -8.34 4.65 -0.52
CA HIS A 56 -8.66 5.58 0.56
C HIS A 56 -10.16 5.58 0.83
N ARG A 57 -10.52 5.78 2.10
CA ARG A 57 -11.90 5.96 2.57
C ARG A 57 -11.94 7.00 3.69
N ASP A 58 -13.07 7.68 3.82
CA ASP A 58 -13.23 8.79 4.78
C ASP A 58 -13.28 8.35 6.25
N GLY A 59 -13.61 7.07 6.51
CA GLY A 59 -13.77 6.54 7.87
C GLY A 59 -12.59 5.70 8.34
N HIS A 60 -12.52 5.45 9.65
CA HIS A 60 -11.51 4.57 10.23
C HIS A 60 -11.78 3.10 9.89
N SER A 61 -13.03 2.66 9.98
CA SER A 61 -13.43 1.29 9.67
C SER A 61 -13.46 1.01 8.16
N PRO A 62 -13.08 -0.19 7.69
CA PRO A 62 -13.29 -0.60 6.30
C PRO A 62 -14.76 -0.49 5.91
N THR A 63 -15.05 0.15 4.78
CA THR A 63 -16.36 0.09 4.14
C THR A 63 -16.52 -1.24 3.39
N PRO A 64 -17.74 -1.67 3.03
CA PRO A 64 -17.93 -2.84 2.16
C PRO A 64 -17.12 -2.76 0.87
N GLN A 65 -17.08 -1.58 0.23
CA GLN A 65 -16.26 -1.34 -0.95
C GLN A 65 -14.76 -1.52 -0.67
N ALA A 66 -14.24 -0.97 0.43
CA ALA A 66 -12.83 -1.13 0.79
C ALA A 66 -12.51 -2.61 1.09
N MET A 67 -13.45 -3.33 1.69
CA MET A 67 -13.31 -4.76 1.94
C MET A 67 -13.23 -5.55 0.63
N ASP A 68 -14.13 -5.28 -0.32
CA ASP A 68 -14.14 -5.93 -1.63
C ASP A 68 -12.83 -5.66 -2.39
N GLN A 69 -12.30 -4.45 -2.33
CA GLN A 69 -11.00 -4.11 -2.93
C GLN A 69 -9.85 -4.91 -2.31
N MET A 70 -9.81 -5.03 -0.97
CA MET A 70 -8.78 -5.80 -0.28
C MET A 70 -8.87 -7.29 -0.61
N CYS A 71 -10.08 -7.86 -0.55
CA CYS A 71 -10.33 -9.25 -0.90
C CYS A 71 -9.98 -9.54 -2.36
N GLY A 72 -10.41 -8.69 -3.30
CA GLY A 72 -10.10 -8.84 -4.73
C GLY A 72 -8.62 -8.73 -5.05
N PHE A 73 -7.89 -7.84 -4.36
CA PHE A 73 -6.43 -7.76 -4.47
C PHE A 73 -5.76 -9.06 -4.03
N LEU A 74 -6.12 -9.57 -2.85
CA LEU A 74 -5.58 -10.83 -2.34
C LEU A 74 -5.95 -11.99 -3.26
N GLU A 75 -7.21 -12.10 -3.67
CA GLU A 75 -7.69 -13.18 -4.54
C GLU A 75 -6.92 -13.22 -5.86
N HIS A 76 -6.74 -12.07 -6.53
CA HIS A 76 -6.00 -11.99 -7.78
C HIS A 76 -4.57 -12.49 -7.61
N PHE A 77 -3.83 -11.96 -6.62
CA PHE A 77 -2.42 -12.26 -6.46
C PHE A 77 -2.12 -13.61 -5.79
N LEU A 78 -3.06 -14.17 -5.02
CA LEU A 78 -2.91 -15.51 -4.47
C LEU A 78 -3.26 -16.59 -5.51
N LYS A 79 -4.10 -16.29 -6.50
CA LYS A 79 -4.44 -17.22 -7.59
C LYS A 79 -3.51 -17.13 -8.80
N HIS A 80 -3.01 -15.93 -9.10
CA HIS A 80 -2.32 -15.65 -10.37
C HIS A 80 -0.95 -14.96 -10.21
N GLY A 81 -0.54 -14.63 -8.99
CA GLY A 81 0.65 -13.83 -8.70
C GLY A 81 1.96 -14.60 -8.65
#